data_AF-A0A6C0BH96-F1
#
_entry.id   AF-A0A6C0BH96-F1
#
_cell.length_a   1.000
_cell.length_b   1.000
_cell.length_c   1.000
_cell.angle_alpha   90.00
_cell.angle_beta   90.00
_cell.angle_gamma   90.00
#
_symmetry.space_group_name_H-M   'P 1'
#
loop_
_entity.id
_entity.type
_entity.pdbx_description
1 polymer ?
#
loop_
_entity_poly.entity_id
_entity_poly.type
_entity_poly.pdbx_seq_one_letter_code
_entity_poly.pdbx_strand_id
1 'polypeptide(L)'
;MSSWANRGIPCRRNLLQIPEGLRPTIITRAQRPEVIQSESFQENEKQNEIIYPSGSEDSSPTPDMNAYSRSYPVRKMELNPAPNAIELRFSDKSYVFVILRNIRTTHDNDLWMASYQSVRRFYTNKIIIIDDNSDINTVNGKLVNTEVIRSDYNGAGEVLPYYYFFVNKWADRMVFLHDSMFLHRRFTDAELNGAVRFHWHFSNTEIRNDRKIGTYLSMLPNHEGLLEYANQPDSAWNGCFGGTSIIDLDIVTQLEEAYSFFSTLVLSIKTRKDRETFERLFGIALYFTKMIDEPFSNFGNIVKYPGAFESQISTPDQGAYALSQKGYDTAIIKVWRGR
;
A
#
# COMPACT_ATOMS: atom_id res chain seq x y z
N MET A 1 -40.92 -24.32 -21.03
CA MET A 1 -39.65 -24.49 -20.28
C MET A 1 -39.13 -23.11 -19.89
N SER A 2 -39.56 -22.59 -18.73
CA SER A 2 -39.20 -21.27 -18.22
C SER A 2 -38.23 -21.42 -17.05
N SER A 3 -36.99 -20.98 -17.21
CA SER A 3 -35.97 -21.07 -16.15
C SER A 3 -36.26 -20.05 -15.04
N TRP A 4 -36.21 -20.54 -13.80
CA TRP A 4 -36.38 -19.75 -12.57
C TRP A 4 -35.21 -18.81 -12.26
N ALA A 5 -34.18 -18.76 -13.11
CA ALA A 5 -32.90 -18.11 -12.82
C ALA A 5 -32.88 -16.57 -12.97
N ASN A 6 -33.95 -15.93 -13.45
CA ASN A 6 -33.95 -14.50 -13.79
C ASN A 6 -34.80 -13.59 -12.88
N ARG A 7 -35.26 -14.05 -11.70
CA ARG A 7 -36.16 -13.26 -10.84
C ARG A 7 -35.52 -12.08 -10.08
N GLY A 8 -34.21 -11.84 -10.21
CA GLY A 8 -33.51 -10.78 -9.47
C GLY A 8 -32.77 -9.73 -10.32
N ILE A 9 -32.71 -9.90 -11.64
CA ILE A 9 -31.99 -8.96 -12.52
C ILE A 9 -32.97 -7.87 -12.95
N PRO A 10 -32.72 -6.58 -12.65
CA PRO A 10 -33.52 -5.49 -13.17
C PRO A 10 -33.50 -5.56 -14.70
N CYS A 11 -34.60 -6.02 -15.30
CA CYS A 11 -34.72 -6.10 -16.75
C CYS A 11 -34.69 -4.64 -17.26
N ARG A 12 -33.68 -4.29 -18.06
CA ARG A 12 -33.62 -2.96 -18.71
C ARG A 12 -34.90 -2.81 -19.52
N ARG A 13 -35.83 -1.98 -19.04
CA ARG A 13 -37.10 -1.72 -19.74
C ARG A 13 -36.78 -1.16 -21.11
N ASN A 14 -37.31 -1.78 -22.14
CA ASN A 14 -37.16 -1.29 -23.50
C ASN A 14 -37.93 0.04 -23.62
N LEU A 15 -37.20 1.15 -23.74
CA LEU A 15 -37.77 2.50 -23.78
C LEU A 15 -38.70 2.73 -24.98
N LEU A 16 -38.63 1.88 -26.00
CA LEU A 16 -39.54 1.92 -27.16
C LEU A 16 -40.99 1.60 -26.77
N GLN A 17 -41.23 0.92 -25.63
CA GLN A 17 -42.57 0.61 -25.13
C GLN A 17 -43.26 1.80 -24.46
N ILE A 18 -42.55 2.91 -24.20
CA ILE A 18 -43.13 4.14 -23.64
C ILE A 18 -43.65 5.00 -24.81
N PRO A 19 -44.90 5.50 -24.77
CA PRO A 19 -45.42 6.43 -25.77
C PRO A 19 -44.50 7.65 -25.96
N GLU A 20 -44.35 8.13 -27.19
CA GLU A 20 -43.32 9.10 -27.56
C GLU A 20 -43.32 10.38 -26.73
N GLY A 21 -44.51 10.90 -26.37
CA GLY A 21 -44.65 12.09 -25.52
C GLY A 21 -44.35 11.89 -24.02
N LEU A 22 -44.12 10.65 -23.58
CA LEU A 22 -43.80 10.30 -22.19
C LEU A 22 -42.38 9.71 -22.05
N ARG A 23 -41.62 9.60 -23.15
CA ARG A 23 -40.25 9.11 -23.09
C ARG A 23 -39.38 10.14 -22.37
N PRO A 24 -38.60 9.74 -21.35
CA PRO A 24 -37.67 10.67 -20.72
C PRO A 24 -36.63 11.10 -21.75
N THR A 25 -36.35 12.40 -21.79
CA THR A 25 -35.28 12.94 -22.64
C THR A 25 -33.95 12.36 -22.17
N ILE A 26 -33.31 11.56 -23.03
CA ILE A 26 -32.01 10.97 -22.72
C ILE A 26 -30.95 12.06 -22.92
N ILE A 27 -30.63 12.74 -21.84
CA ILE A 27 -29.51 13.69 -21.82
C ILE A 27 -28.22 12.87 -21.64
N THR A 28 -27.29 13.02 -22.57
CA THR A 28 -25.98 12.37 -22.46
C THR A 28 -25.27 12.87 -21.19
N ARG A 29 -24.40 12.04 -20.58
CA ARG A 29 -23.74 12.41 -19.31
C ARG A 29 -23.06 13.78 -19.38
N ALA A 30 -22.39 14.10 -20.48
CA ALA A 30 -21.70 15.38 -20.69
C ALA A 30 -22.64 16.59 -20.77
N GLN A 31 -23.91 16.37 -21.14
CA GLN A 31 -24.91 17.44 -21.24
C GLN A 31 -25.73 17.63 -19.97
N ARG A 32 -25.48 16.82 -18.94
CA ARG A 32 -26.19 16.95 -17.67
C ARG A 32 -25.77 18.25 -16.98
N PRO A 33 -26.70 19.09 -16.52
CA PRO A 33 -26.39 20.36 -15.87
C PRO A 33 -25.39 20.22 -14.72
N GLU A 34 -25.43 19.12 -13.97
CA GLU A 34 -24.52 18.86 -12.86
C GLU A 34 -23.08 18.57 -13.33
N VAL A 35 -22.93 17.94 -14.50
CA VAL A 35 -21.62 17.67 -15.11
C VAL A 35 -21.05 18.94 -15.72
N ILE A 36 -21.86 19.70 -16.45
CA ILE A 36 -21.48 21.03 -16.97
C ILE A 36 -21.08 21.96 -15.82
N GLN A 37 -21.85 21.96 -14.73
CA GLN A 37 -21.54 22.76 -13.54
C GLN A 37 -20.25 22.27 -12.87
N SER A 38 -20.05 20.96 -12.72
CA SER A 38 -18.81 20.38 -12.19
C SER A 38 -17.59 20.71 -13.04
N GLU A 39 -17.71 20.67 -14.37
CA GLU A 39 -16.63 20.97 -15.31
C GLU A 39 -16.34 22.48 -15.35
N SER A 40 -17.35 23.34 -15.17
CA SER A 40 -17.15 24.79 -15.03
C SER A 40 -16.33 25.18 -13.80
N PHE A 41 -16.27 24.32 -12.77
CA PHE A 41 -15.37 24.49 -11.63
C PHE A 41 -13.93 24.00 -11.90
N GLN A 42 -13.70 23.32 -13.03
CA GLN A 42 -12.39 22.79 -13.43
C GLN A 42 -11.66 23.66 -14.46
N GLU A 43 -12.29 24.73 -14.98
CA GLU A 43 -11.73 25.60 -16.04
C GLU A 43 -10.50 26.44 -15.64
N ASN A 44 -9.98 26.32 -14.42
CA ASN A 44 -8.63 26.80 -14.13
C ASN A 44 -7.61 25.71 -14.44
N GLU A 45 -7.28 25.58 -15.74
CA GLU A 45 -6.05 24.92 -16.20
C GLU A 45 -4.82 25.68 -15.67
N LYS A 46 -4.48 25.43 -14.41
CA LYS A 46 -3.10 25.43 -13.97
C LYS A 46 -2.65 23.99 -13.92
N GLN A 47 -1.83 23.61 -14.91
CA GLN A 47 -0.96 22.44 -14.82
C GLN A 47 -0.33 22.38 -13.43
N ASN A 48 -0.65 21.37 -12.61
CA ASN A 48 0.08 20.93 -11.41
C ASN A 48 0.96 21.99 -10.70
N GLU A 49 0.46 23.22 -10.55
CA GLU A 49 1.20 24.31 -9.93
C GLU A 49 0.76 24.36 -8.47
N ILE A 50 1.67 23.88 -7.63
CA ILE A 50 1.55 23.87 -6.19
C ILE A 50 1.67 25.32 -5.71
N ILE A 51 0.55 25.93 -5.34
CA ILE A 51 0.51 27.25 -4.71
C ILE A 51 0.85 27.06 -3.23
N TYR A 52 2.06 27.45 -2.83
CA TYR A 52 2.34 27.74 -1.43
C TYR A 52 1.62 29.04 -1.05
N PRO A 53 1.13 29.21 0.19
CA PRO A 53 0.80 30.53 0.67
C PRO A 53 2.08 31.37 0.61
N SER A 54 2.17 32.26 -0.37
CA SER A 54 3.10 33.37 -0.35
C SER A 54 2.81 34.12 0.94
N GLY A 55 3.79 34.18 1.86
CA GLY A 55 3.66 34.89 3.12
C GLY A 55 3.16 36.31 2.83
N SER A 56 1.90 36.56 3.16
CA SER A 56 1.31 37.89 3.12
C SER A 56 1.91 38.66 4.28
N GLU A 57 2.70 39.68 3.95
CA GLU A 57 3.14 40.72 4.88
C GLU A 57 1.92 41.54 5.32
N ASP A 58 1.09 41.01 6.22
CA ASP A 58 0.06 41.79 6.90
C ASP A 58 0.49 42.04 8.34
N SER A 59 0.96 43.27 8.55
CA SER A 59 1.37 43.83 9.83
C SER A 59 0.15 44.00 10.75
N SER A 60 -0.08 43.04 11.63
CA SER A 60 -0.88 43.25 12.84
C SER A 60 -0.14 42.65 14.05
N PRO A 61 -0.07 43.37 15.20
CA PRO A 61 0.73 42.94 16.34
C PRO A 61 -0.06 41.93 17.17
N THR A 62 0.14 40.64 16.90
CA THR A 62 -0.30 39.54 17.78
C THR A 62 0.87 38.95 18.57
N PRO A 63 0.59 38.31 19.73
CA PRO A 63 1.60 37.95 20.71
C PRO A 63 2.60 36.94 20.17
N ASP A 64 3.84 37.10 20.62
CA ASP A 64 5.06 36.43 20.20
C ASP A 64 4.93 34.88 20.14
N MET A 65 4.70 34.37 18.94
CA MET A 65 4.67 32.93 18.60
C MET A 65 5.86 32.54 17.70
N ASN A 66 6.94 33.32 17.70
CA ASN A 66 8.07 33.19 16.76
C ASN A 66 9.16 32.16 17.14
N ALA A 67 8.86 31.17 17.99
CA ALA A 67 9.87 30.18 18.40
C ALA A 67 10.05 28.97 17.46
N TYR A 68 9.21 28.76 16.44
CA TYR A 68 9.25 27.50 15.66
C TYR A 68 9.08 27.60 14.13
N SER A 69 9.32 28.77 13.51
CA SER A 69 9.51 28.78 12.04
C SER A 69 10.93 28.30 11.69
N ARG A 70 11.21 27.01 11.90
CA ARG A 70 12.38 26.37 11.33
C ARG A 70 12.10 26.22 9.84
N SER A 71 12.67 27.09 9.02
CA SER A 71 12.74 26.87 7.57
C SER A 71 13.60 25.63 7.35
N TYR A 72 12.97 24.48 7.16
CA TYR A 72 13.68 23.25 6.85
C TYR A 72 14.34 23.41 5.46
N PRO A 73 15.65 23.17 5.34
CA PRO A 73 16.30 23.21 4.04
C PRO A 73 15.67 22.14 3.15
N VAL A 74 15.04 22.56 2.05
CA VAL A 74 14.45 21.65 1.07
C VAL A 74 15.59 20.86 0.44
N ARG A 75 15.77 19.59 0.86
CA ARG A 75 16.72 18.69 0.19
C ARG A 75 16.23 18.48 -1.23
N LYS A 76 17.03 18.91 -2.21
CA LYS A 76 16.73 18.72 -3.63
C LYS A 76 16.70 17.22 -3.91
N MET A 77 15.58 16.73 -4.44
CA MET A 77 15.43 15.33 -4.79
C MET A 77 16.36 14.99 -5.95
N GLU A 78 17.23 14.00 -5.77
CA GLU A 78 17.96 13.40 -6.89
C GLU A 78 16.95 12.62 -7.74
N LEU A 79 16.67 13.14 -8.94
CA LEU A 79 15.60 12.60 -9.78
C LEU A 79 16.07 11.40 -10.61
N ASN A 80 17.34 11.35 -11.00
CA ASN A 80 17.86 10.28 -11.84
C ASN A 80 18.24 9.06 -10.99
N PRO A 81 17.90 7.83 -11.44
CA PRO A 81 18.47 6.63 -10.85
C PRO A 81 20.00 6.70 -10.81
N ALA A 82 20.60 6.05 -9.82
CA ALA A 82 22.05 5.99 -9.74
C ALA A 82 22.63 5.36 -11.03
N PRO A 83 23.81 5.76 -11.52
CA PRO A 83 24.37 5.26 -12.78
C PRO A 83 24.54 3.73 -12.83
N ASN A 84 24.65 3.09 -11.67
CA ASN A 84 24.76 1.65 -11.53
C ASN A 84 23.41 0.95 -11.31
N ALA A 85 22.29 1.66 -11.18
CA ALA A 85 20.96 1.06 -10.98
C ALA A 85 20.56 0.18 -12.17
N ILE A 86 19.91 -0.96 -11.90
CA ILE A 86 19.53 -1.95 -12.91
C ILE A 86 18.03 -2.20 -12.91
N GLU A 87 17.50 -2.76 -13.99
CA GLU A 87 16.13 -3.30 -13.95
C GLU A 87 16.15 -4.63 -13.20
N LEU A 88 15.38 -4.74 -12.12
CA LEU A 88 15.14 -5.99 -11.41
C LEU A 88 14.32 -6.92 -12.30
N ARG A 89 14.93 -8.06 -12.65
CA ARG A 89 14.32 -9.20 -13.33
C ARG A 89 14.83 -10.48 -12.69
N PHE A 90 13.97 -11.48 -12.57
CA PHE A 90 14.31 -12.80 -12.06
C PHE A 90 13.35 -13.83 -12.64
N SER A 91 13.87 -14.93 -13.17
CA SER A 91 13.07 -15.99 -13.83
C SER A 91 12.08 -15.43 -14.87
N ASP A 92 12.56 -14.51 -15.72
CA ASP A 92 11.79 -13.80 -16.76
C ASP A 92 10.59 -12.96 -16.29
N LYS A 93 10.37 -12.84 -14.97
CA LYS A 93 9.30 -12.03 -14.40
C LYS A 93 9.68 -10.55 -14.33
N SER A 94 8.71 -9.70 -14.65
CA SER A 94 8.76 -8.27 -14.45
C SER A 94 8.41 -7.89 -13.00
N TYR A 95 9.04 -6.83 -12.50
CA TYR A 95 8.84 -6.35 -11.12
C TYR A 95 8.40 -4.90 -11.08
N VAL A 96 7.46 -4.61 -10.17
CA VAL A 96 7.07 -3.27 -9.75
C VAL A 96 7.38 -3.08 -8.26
N PHE A 97 7.89 -1.91 -7.88
CA PHE A 97 8.00 -1.52 -6.48
C PHE A 97 6.75 -0.74 -6.10
N VAL A 98 6.13 -1.07 -4.95
CA VAL A 98 4.98 -0.34 -4.42
C VAL A 98 5.35 0.20 -3.06
N ILE A 99 5.22 1.51 -2.87
CA ILE A 99 5.48 2.19 -1.60
C ILE A 99 4.16 2.72 -1.04
N LEU A 100 3.76 2.21 0.13
CA LEU A 100 2.62 2.75 0.88
C LEU A 100 3.08 3.92 1.75
N ARG A 101 2.55 5.12 1.50
CA ARG A 101 2.87 6.32 2.28
C ARG A 101 1.65 6.87 3.03
N ASN A 102 1.90 7.47 4.18
CA ASN A 102 0.95 8.32 4.90
C ASN A 102 1.77 9.41 5.63
N ILE A 103 1.82 10.60 5.03
CA ILE A 103 2.70 11.68 5.47
C ILE A 103 1.89 12.64 6.33
N ARG A 104 2.25 12.75 7.62
CA ARG A 104 1.60 13.68 8.57
C ARG A 104 2.53 14.80 9.02
N THR A 105 3.82 14.57 8.94
CA THR A 105 4.86 15.49 9.42
C THR A 105 6.00 15.62 8.42
N THR A 106 6.80 16.68 8.55
CA THR A 106 8.02 16.88 7.73
C THR A 106 9.02 15.72 7.87
N HIS A 107 9.07 15.06 9.02
CA HIS A 107 9.93 13.89 9.18
C HIS A 107 9.38 12.65 8.48
N ASP A 108 8.05 12.45 8.40
CA ASP A 108 7.48 11.39 7.56
C ASP A 108 7.84 11.66 6.09
N ASN A 109 7.86 12.95 5.71
CA ASN A 109 8.34 13.37 4.40
C ASN A 109 9.78 12.91 4.14
N ASP A 110 10.68 13.15 5.08
CA ASP A 110 12.09 12.74 4.95
C ASP A 110 12.24 11.22 4.83
N LEU A 111 11.45 10.45 5.59
CA LEU A 111 11.48 8.99 5.57
C LEU A 111 10.98 8.43 4.23
N TRP A 112 9.79 8.80 3.75
CA TRP A 112 9.32 8.24 2.47
C TRP A 112 10.23 8.65 1.32
N MET A 113 10.82 9.85 1.38
CA MET A 113 11.80 10.32 0.41
C MET A 113 13.05 9.44 0.39
N ALA A 114 13.60 9.15 1.57
CA ALA A 114 14.74 8.25 1.68
C ALA A 114 14.37 6.82 1.22
N SER A 115 13.14 6.36 1.47
CA SER A 115 12.63 5.08 0.95
C SER A 115 12.64 5.05 -0.57
N TYR A 116 12.04 6.06 -1.21
CA TYR A 116 12.05 6.23 -2.67
C TYR A 116 13.47 6.25 -3.25
N GLN A 117 14.35 7.07 -2.67
CA GLN A 117 15.74 7.20 -3.12
C GLN A 117 16.52 5.89 -2.97
N SER A 118 16.25 5.12 -1.90
CA SER A 118 16.90 3.82 -1.71
C SER A 118 16.55 2.83 -2.82
N VAL A 119 15.31 2.86 -3.33
CA VAL A 119 14.93 2.06 -4.52
C VAL A 119 15.67 2.57 -5.75
N ARG A 120 15.66 3.88 -6.01
CA ARG A 120 16.32 4.48 -7.18
C ARG A 120 17.84 4.36 -7.18
N ARG A 121 18.45 4.15 -6.01
CA ARG A 121 19.87 3.83 -5.86
C ARG A 121 20.22 2.47 -6.47
N PHE A 122 19.31 1.49 -6.41
CA PHE A 122 19.60 0.12 -6.85
C PHE A 122 18.85 -0.28 -8.12
N TYR A 123 17.67 0.30 -8.37
CA TYR A 123 16.73 -0.17 -9.38
C TYR A 123 16.07 0.91 -10.23
N THR A 124 15.87 0.59 -11.51
CA THR A 124 15.21 1.44 -12.52
C THR A 124 13.73 1.09 -12.74
N ASN A 125 13.23 0.03 -12.11
CA ASN A 125 11.84 -0.45 -12.22
C ASN A 125 10.80 0.64 -11.94
N LYS A 126 9.58 0.43 -12.43
CA LYS A 126 8.44 1.29 -12.10
C LYS A 126 8.22 1.29 -10.59
N ILE A 127 8.00 2.48 -10.02
CA ILE A 127 7.57 2.65 -8.62
C ILE A 127 6.13 3.14 -8.64
N ILE A 128 5.26 2.50 -7.88
CA ILE A 128 3.92 3.02 -7.57
C ILE A 128 3.94 3.52 -6.14
N ILE A 129 3.53 4.76 -5.94
CA ILE A 129 3.33 5.33 -4.62
C ILE A 129 1.84 5.35 -4.36
N ILE A 130 1.40 4.66 -3.31
CA ILE A 130 0.01 4.69 -2.87
C ILE A 130 -0.07 5.59 -1.65
N ASP A 131 -0.80 6.69 -1.80
CA ASP A 131 -1.02 7.69 -0.77
C ASP A 131 -2.27 7.35 0.05
N ASP A 132 -2.06 6.87 1.27
CA ASP A 132 -3.10 6.53 2.23
C ASP A 132 -3.41 7.74 3.13
N ASN A 133 -4.00 8.77 2.54
CA ASN A 133 -4.49 9.97 3.22
C ASN A 133 -3.39 10.79 3.92
N SER A 134 -2.34 11.16 3.20
CA SER A 134 -1.36 12.13 3.68
C SER A 134 -1.98 13.53 3.90
N ASP A 135 -1.55 14.22 4.95
CA ASP A 135 -1.98 15.58 5.29
C ASP A 135 -1.15 16.65 4.55
N ILE A 136 0.05 16.28 4.10
CA ILE A 136 0.97 17.19 3.42
C ILE A 136 1.39 16.60 2.07
N ASN A 137 1.39 17.45 1.03
CA ASN A 137 1.99 17.12 -0.26
C ASN A 137 3.33 17.84 -0.40
N THR A 138 4.40 17.07 -0.41
CA THR A 138 5.76 17.58 -0.24
C THR A 138 6.69 17.23 -1.40
N VAL A 139 6.19 16.57 -2.45
CA VAL A 139 7.00 16.25 -3.62
C VAL A 139 7.23 17.52 -4.44
N ASN A 140 8.39 18.16 -4.26
CA ASN A 140 8.87 19.20 -5.17
C ASN A 140 9.83 18.56 -6.18
N GLY A 141 9.31 18.13 -7.34
CA GLY A 141 10.11 17.54 -8.41
C GLY A 141 9.38 16.48 -9.23
N LYS A 142 9.99 16.10 -10.36
CA LYS A 142 9.48 15.07 -11.26
C LYS A 142 10.05 13.71 -10.88
N LEU A 143 9.22 12.86 -10.26
CA LEU A 143 9.59 11.47 -9.97
C LEU A 143 9.86 10.70 -11.29
N VAL A 144 10.90 9.88 -11.31
CA VAL A 144 11.29 9.12 -12.52
C VAL A 144 10.65 7.74 -12.54
N ASN A 145 9.98 7.40 -13.65
CA ASN A 145 9.27 6.13 -13.84
C ASN A 145 8.39 5.78 -12.63
N THR A 146 7.59 6.76 -12.21
CA THR A 146 6.81 6.67 -10.98
C THR A 146 5.40 7.21 -11.19
N GLU A 147 4.45 6.50 -10.62
CA GLU A 147 3.04 6.87 -10.59
C GLU A 147 2.63 7.06 -9.13
N VAL A 148 1.83 8.09 -8.86
CA VAL A 148 1.30 8.36 -7.52
C VAL A 148 -0.21 8.21 -7.58
N ILE A 149 -0.74 7.30 -6.77
CA ILE A 149 -2.17 7.04 -6.65
C ILE A 149 -2.62 7.56 -5.30
N ARG A 150 -3.58 8.49 -5.31
CA ARG A 150 -4.31 8.85 -4.09
C ARG A 150 -5.38 7.81 -3.85
N SER A 151 -5.32 7.14 -2.70
CA SER A 151 -6.28 6.10 -2.37
C SER A 151 -7.68 6.69 -2.19
N ASP A 152 -8.69 6.02 -2.74
CA ASP A 152 -10.10 6.31 -2.42
C ASP A 152 -10.53 5.64 -1.11
N TYR A 153 -9.70 4.74 -0.57
CA TYR A 153 -9.98 3.95 0.63
C TYR A 153 -9.08 4.37 1.79
N ASN A 154 -9.21 5.63 2.20
CA ASN A 154 -8.43 6.22 3.29
C ASN A 154 -8.43 5.34 4.55
N GLY A 155 -7.23 5.13 5.10
CA GLY A 155 -6.96 4.35 6.31
C GLY A 155 -6.83 2.83 6.09
N ALA A 156 -7.05 2.33 4.86
CA ALA A 156 -6.94 0.89 4.59
C ALA A 156 -5.49 0.37 4.57
N GLY A 157 -4.52 1.28 4.53
CA GLY A 157 -3.10 1.01 4.68
C GLY A 157 -2.59 -0.21 3.92
N GLU A 158 -2.13 -1.22 4.64
CA GLU A 158 -1.40 -2.40 4.15
C GLU A 158 -2.20 -3.25 3.16
N VAL A 159 -3.52 -3.11 3.08
CA VAL A 159 -4.36 -3.77 2.06
C VAL A 159 -4.21 -3.12 0.69
N LEU A 160 -3.99 -1.80 0.66
CA LEU A 160 -4.04 -0.99 -0.56
C LEU A 160 -3.07 -1.45 -1.66
N PRO A 161 -1.80 -1.78 -1.36
CA PRO A 161 -0.87 -2.30 -2.36
C PRO A 161 -1.41 -3.51 -3.11
N TYR A 162 -1.99 -4.47 -2.39
CA TYR A 162 -2.53 -5.68 -2.99
C TYR A 162 -3.80 -5.41 -3.80
N TYR A 163 -4.70 -4.58 -3.27
CA TYR A 163 -5.91 -4.18 -3.99
C TYR A 163 -5.57 -3.47 -5.32
N TYR A 164 -4.71 -2.44 -5.29
CA TYR A 164 -4.36 -1.72 -6.51
C TYR A 164 -3.48 -2.54 -7.45
N PHE A 165 -2.64 -3.45 -6.93
CA PHE A 165 -1.87 -4.36 -7.77
C PHE A 165 -2.77 -5.35 -8.53
N PHE A 166 -3.80 -5.89 -7.87
CA PHE A 166 -4.82 -6.72 -8.50
C PHE A 166 -5.57 -5.97 -9.62
N VAL A 167 -6.05 -4.76 -9.33
CA VAL A 167 -6.86 -3.97 -10.28
C VAL A 167 -6.05 -3.56 -11.51
N ASN A 168 -4.79 -3.15 -11.33
CA ASN A 168 -4.00 -2.54 -12.39
C ASN A 168 -3.01 -3.49 -13.07
N LYS A 169 -2.66 -4.62 -12.45
CA LYS A 169 -1.78 -5.66 -13.02
C LYS A 169 -0.46 -5.10 -13.57
N TRP A 170 0.22 -4.25 -12.79
CA TRP A 170 1.37 -3.46 -13.25
C TRP A 170 2.58 -4.28 -13.71
N ALA A 171 2.75 -5.48 -13.18
CA ALA A 171 3.87 -6.38 -13.42
C ALA A 171 3.50 -7.80 -12.97
N ASP A 172 4.35 -8.77 -13.26
CA ASP A 172 4.17 -10.15 -12.79
C ASP A 172 4.38 -10.25 -11.27
N ARG A 173 5.23 -9.40 -10.71
CA ARG A 173 5.56 -9.39 -9.28
C ARG A 173 5.61 -8.00 -8.68
N MET A 174 5.16 -7.90 -7.44
CA MET A 174 5.25 -6.70 -6.61
C MET A 174 6.30 -6.88 -5.52
N VAL A 175 7.13 -5.85 -5.30
CA VAL A 175 7.88 -5.65 -4.06
C VAL A 175 7.19 -4.54 -3.27
N PHE A 176 6.52 -4.89 -2.18
CA PHE A 176 5.79 -3.93 -1.35
C PHE A 176 6.66 -3.41 -0.18
N LEU A 177 6.80 -2.09 -0.06
CA LEU A 177 7.53 -1.39 1.00
C LEU A 177 6.63 -0.37 1.72
N HIS A 178 6.92 -0.11 3.00
CA HIS A 178 6.39 1.06 3.71
C HIS A 178 7.28 2.29 3.47
N ASP A 179 6.75 3.48 3.72
CA ASP A 179 7.52 4.73 3.72
C ASP A 179 8.72 4.76 4.68
N SER A 180 8.75 3.93 5.72
CA SER A 180 9.88 3.79 6.64
C SER A 180 10.75 2.54 6.39
N MET A 181 10.68 1.97 5.19
CA MET A 181 11.52 0.85 4.74
C MET A 181 12.48 1.30 3.63
N PHE A 182 13.76 0.92 3.74
CA PHE A 182 14.83 1.38 2.86
C PHE A 182 15.62 0.20 2.31
N LEU A 183 15.91 0.20 1.03
CA LEU A 183 16.88 -0.74 0.48
C LEU A 183 18.30 -0.34 0.90
N HIS A 184 19.00 -1.29 1.50
CA HIS A 184 20.40 -1.16 1.90
C HIS A 184 21.35 -1.81 0.89
N ARG A 185 20.88 -2.88 0.24
CA ARG A 185 21.55 -3.58 -0.86
C ARG A 185 20.50 -4.08 -1.86
N ARG A 186 20.97 -4.63 -2.97
CA ARG A 186 20.12 -5.39 -3.89
C ARG A 186 19.61 -6.67 -3.23
N PHE A 187 18.50 -7.16 -3.75
CA PHE A 187 17.99 -8.48 -3.43
C PHE A 187 18.91 -9.52 -4.04
N THR A 188 19.08 -10.62 -3.34
CA THR A 188 19.73 -11.83 -3.85
C THR A 188 18.71 -12.71 -4.57
N ASP A 189 19.17 -13.61 -5.42
CA ASP A 189 18.30 -14.58 -6.11
C ASP A 189 17.48 -15.43 -5.12
N ALA A 190 18.05 -15.76 -3.95
CA ALA A 190 17.36 -16.50 -2.91
C ALA A 190 16.17 -15.72 -2.32
N GLU A 191 16.30 -14.40 -2.15
CA GLU A 191 15.24 -13.51 -1.66
C GLU A 191 14.14 -13.27 -2.71
N LEU A 192 14.47 -13.48 -3.99
CA LEU A 192 13.55 -13.38 -5.12
C LEU A 192 12.88 -14.72 -5.46
N ASN A 193 13.31 -15.84 -4.85
CA ASN A 193 12.78 -17.15 -5.17
C ASN A 193 11.42 -17.45 -4.48
N GLY A 194 10.58 -18.26 -5.12
CA GLY A 194 9.22 -18.60 -4.67
C GLY A 194 8.17 -17.58 -5.11
N ALA A 195 6.88 -17.93 -5.02
CA ALA A 195 5.78 -17.08 -5.49
C ALA A 195 5.45 -15.92 -4.51
N VAL A 196 5.58 -16.17 -3.21
CA VAL A 196 5.41 -15.18 -2.16
C VAL A 196 6.50 -15.33 -1.09
N ARG A 197 7.04 -14.20 -0.64
CA ARG A 197 8.00 -14.10 0.47
C ARG A 197 7.69 -12.87 1.30
N PHE A 198 7.38 -13.05 2.58
CA PHE A 198 7.29 -11.91 3.49
C PHE A 198 8.67 -11.27 3.65
N HIS A 199 8.74 -9.98 3.91
CA HIS A 199 10.02 -9.40 4.33
C HIS A 199 10.39 -9.94 5.71
N TRP A 200 9.46 -9.80 6.65
CA TRP A 200 9.54 -10.39 7.99
C TRP A 200 8.23 -11.08 8.37
N HIS A 201 8.33 -12.03 9.28
CA HIS A 201 7.18 -12.69 9.87
C HIS A 201 7.13 -12.50 11.39
N PHE A 202 6.01 -12.88 11.99
CA PHE A 202 5.88 -13.13 13.44
C PHE A 202 5.07 -14.41 13.65
N SER A 203 5.27 -15.07 14.78
CA SER A 203 4.59 -16.34 15.09
C SER A 203 3.17 -16.08 15.58
N ASN A 204 2.22 -16.94 15.22
CA ASN A 204 0.85 -16.85 15.75
C ASN A 204 0.79 -16.99 17.27
N THR A 205 1.73 -17.70 17.89
CA THR A 205 1.82 -17.87 19.34
C THR A 205 2.12 -16.57 20.07
N GLU A 206 2.79 -15.63 19.39
CA GLU A 206 3.16 -14.34 19.96
C GLU A 206 1.93 -13.41 20.08
N ILE A 207 0.85 -13.64 19.30
CA ILE A 207 -0.27 -12.68 19.21
C ILE A 207 -1.66 -13.32 19.02
N ARG A 208 -2.05 -14.25 19.90
CA ARG A 208 -3.31 -15.02 19.80
C ARG A 208 -4.61 -14.26 20.15
N ASN A 209 -4.57 -13.05 20.69
CA ASN A 209 -5.75 -12.42 21.31
C ASN A 209 -6.50 -11.40 20.46
N ASP A 210 -6.38 -11.45 19.13
CA ASP A 210 -7.12 -10.53 18.27
C ASP A 210 -8.54 -11.04 17.95
N ARG A 211 -9.51 -10.56 18.74
CA ARG A 211 -10.94 -10.87 18.56
C ARG A 211 -11.49 -10.50 17.17
N LYS A 212 -10.79 -9.64 16.40
CA LYS A 212 -11.26 -9.20 15.08
C LYS A 212 -10.95 -10.17 13.95
N ILE A 213 -10.04 -11.14 14.13
CA ILE A 213 -9.71 -12.12 13.07
C ILE A 213 -10.98 -12.81 12.58
N GLY A 214 -11.75 -13.42 13.49
CA GLY A 214 -12.99 -14.11 13.12
C GLY A 214 -14.02 -13.17 12.49
N THR A 215 -14.10 -11.92 12.97
CA THR A 215 -15.02 -10.91 12.39
C THR A 215 -14.69 -10.64 10.92
N TYR A 216 -13.42 -10.36 10.60
CA TYR A 216 -13.02 -10.08 9.22
C TYR A 216 -13.09 -11.31 8.33
N LEU A 217 -12.71 -12.50 8.82
CA LEU A 217 -12.85 -13.72 8.04
C LEU A 217 -14.31 -13.98 7.67
N SER A 218 -15.25 -13.81 8.60
CA SER A 218 -16.69 -13.98 8.32
C SER A 218 -17.27 -12.99 7.31
N MET A 219 -16.55 -11.93 6.95
CA MET A 219 -16.97 -11.01 5.88
C MET A 219 -16.61 -11.54 4.49
N LEU A 220 -15.67 -12.49 4.40
CA LEU A 220 -15.21 -13.03 3.13
C LEU A 220 -16.21 -14.09 2.61
N PRO A 221 -16.46 -14.18 1.30
CA PRO A 221 -17.06 -15.37 0.71
C PRO A 221 -16.18 -16.60 0.96
N ASN A 222 -16.79 -17.78 1.06
CA ASN A 222 -16.12 -19.08 1.24
C ASN A 222 -15.19 -19.14 2.49
N HIS A 223 -15.55 -18.42 3.55
CA HIS A 223 -14.67 -18.23 4.71
C HIS A 223 -14.65 -19.39 5.70
N GLU A 224 -15.53 -20.38 5.58
CA GLU A 224 -15.74 -21.42 6.59
C GLU A 224 -14.43 -22.17 6.90
N GLY A 225 -13.69 -22.55 5.86
CA GLY A 225 -12.39 -23.22 6.01
C GLY A 225 -11.30 -22.32 6.60
N LEU A 226 -11.26 -21.04 6.22
CA LEU A 226 -10.32 -20.07 6.80
C LEU A 226 -10.59 -19.86 8.28
N LEU A 227 -11.87 -19.74 8.65
CA LEU A 227 -12.30 -19.52 10.02
C LEU A 227 -12.04 -20.75 10.89
N GLU A 228 -12.32 -21.95 10.37
CA GLU A 228 -11.98 -23.20 11.06
C GLU A 228 -10.47 -23.28 11.28
N TYR A 229 -9.67 -23.09 10.24
CA TYR A 229 -8.22 -23.13 10.31
C TYR A 229 -7.65 -22.10 11.30
N ALA A 230 -8.15 -20.86 11.28
CA ALA A 230 -7.71 -19.81 12.20
C ALA A 230 -8.02 -20.12 13.68
N ASN A 231 -9.09 -20.87 13.96
CA ASN A 231 -9.51 -21.23 15.31
C ASN A 231 -8.88 -22.54 15.82
N GLN A 232 -8.25 -23.33 14.96
CA GLN A 232 -7.56 -24.55 15.36
C GLN A 232 -6.35 -24.21 16.25
N PRO A 233 -6.27 -24.73 17.51
CA PRO A 233 -5.16 -24.45 18.42
C PRO A 233 -3.80 -24.89 17.88
N ASP A 234 -3.78 -25.91 17.02
CA ASP A 234 -2.59 -26.49 16.41
C ASP A 234 -2.29 -25.93 15.02
N SER A 235 -3.09 -24.98 14.52
CA SER A 235 -2.78 -24.30 13.27
C SER A 235 -1.45 -23.58 13.41
N ALA A 236 -0.52 -23.87 12.50
CA ALA A 236 0.78 -23.22 12.43
C ALA A 236 0.76 -22.26 11.24
N TRP A 237 0.47 -20.99 11.51
CA TRP A 237 0.58 -19.91 10.54
C TRP A 237 1.48 -18.81 11.11
N ASN A 238 2.13 -18.06 10.23
CA ASN A 238 2.91 -16.89 10.58
C ASN A 238 2.26 -15.65 9.97
N GLY A 239 2.26 -14.56 10.72
CA GLY A 239 1.77 -13.28 10.23
C GLY A 239 2.82 -12.58 9.36
N CYS A 240 2.35 -11.79 8.39
CA CYS A 240 3.19 -10.99 7.50
C CYS A 240 3.41 -9.61 8.13
N PHE A 241 4.58 -9.35 8.71
CA PHE A 241 4.80 -8.09 9.43
C PHE A 241 4.67 -6.87 8.51
N GLY A 242 3.83 -5.92 8.91
CA GLY A 242 3.43 -4.77 8.09
C GLY A 242 2.71 -5.16 6.80
N GLY A 243 2.26 -6.41 6.63
CA GLY A 243 1.72 -6.90 5.37
C GLY A 243 2.71 -6.79 4.21
N THR A 244 4.02 -6.68 4.46
CA THR A 244 5.03 -6.41 3.41
C THR A 244 5.65 -7.68 2.85
N SER A 245 5.69 -7.78 1.52
CA SER A 245 6.14 -8.99 0.82
C SER A 245 6.70 -8.70 -0.58
N ILE A 246 7.39 -9.71 -1.12
CA ILE A 246 7.56 -9.90 -2.56
C ILE A 246 6.53 -10.95 -2.99
N ILE A 247 5.65 -10.64 -3.94
CA ILE A 247 4.52 -11.50 -4.28
C ILE A 247 4.21 -11.50 -5.78
N ASP A 248 3.83 -12.66 -6.30
CA ASP A 248 3.29 -12.85 -7.65
C ASP A 248 1.86 -12.31 -7.77
N LEU A 249 1.56 -11.70 -8.91
CA LEU A 249 0.20 -11.29 -9.27
C LEU A 249 -0.79 -12.46 -9.26
N ASP A 250 -0.33 -13.66 -9.62
CA ASP A 250 -1.15 -14.87 -9.64
C ASP A 250 -1.65 -15.26 -8.25
N ILE A 251 -0.83 -15.09 -7.20
CA ILE A 251 -1.25 -15.37 -5.82
C ILE A 251 -2.29 -14.35 -5.37
N VAL A 252 -2.05 -13.06 -5.66
CA VAL A 252 -3.01 -11.98 -5.36
C VAL A 252 -4.34 -12.23 -6.06
N THR A 253 -4.29 -12.62 -7.34
CA THR A 253 -5.48 -12.93 -8.15
C THR A 253 -6.24 -14.12 -7.58
N GLN A 254 -5.56 -15.21 -7.21
CA GLN A 254 -6.21 -16.39 -6.63
C GLN A 254 -6.91 -16.09 -5.30
N LEU A 255 -6.29 -15.29 -4.42
CA LEU A 255 -6.93 -14.88 -3.16
C LEU A 255 -8.16 -14.00 -3.42
N GLU A 256 -8.06 -13.08 -4.38
CA GLU A 256 -9.17 -12.20 -4.74
C GLU A 256 -10.32 -12.96 -5.40
N GLU A 257 -10.05 -13.90 -6.31
CA GLU A 257 -11.08 -14.71 -6.96
C GLU A 257 -11.77 -15.67 -5.99
N ALA A 258 -11.00 -16.29 -5.08
CA ALA A 258 -11.54 -17.26 -4.14
C ALA A 258 -12.34 -16.63 -3.00
N TYR A 259 -11.88 -15.46 -2.49
CA TYR A 259 -12.38 -14.88 -1.24
C TYR A 259 -12.75 -13.41 -1.35
N SER A 260 -12.67 -12.78 -2.53
CA SER A 260 -12.77 -11.30 -2.66
C SER A 260 -11.91 -10.59 -1.62
N PHE A 261 -10.72 -11.15 -1.38
CA PHE A 261 -9.96 -10.92 -0.17
C PHE A 261 -9.60 -9.45 0.01
N PHE A 262 -9.05 -8.83 -1.03
CA PHE A 262 -8.60 -7.44 -0.97
C PHE A 262 -9.76 -6.47 -1.19
N SER A 263 -10.67 -6.76 -2.13
CA SER A 263 -11.83 -5.88 -2.39
C SER A 263 -12.81 -5.78 -1.21
N THR A 264 -12.94 -6.84 -0.41
CA THR A 264 -13.75 -6.82 0.82
C THR A 264 -13.03 -6.11 1.95
N LEU A 265 -11.76 -6.49 2.20
CA LEU A 265 -11.01 -6.00 3.36
C LEU A 265 -10.64 -4.52 3.25
N VAL A 266 -10.40 -4.00 2.04
CA VAL A 266 -10.07 -2.58 1.82
C VAL A 266 -11.21 -1.64 2.26
N LEU A 267 -12.46 -2.13 2.25
CA LEU A 267 -13.63 -1.38 2.72
C LEU A 267 -13.71 -1.31 4.25
N SER A 268 -13.09 -2.26 4.95
CA SER A 268 -13.38 -2.54 6.36
C SER A 268 -12.20 -2.31 7.29
N ILE A 269 -10.98 -2.30 6.75
CA ILE A 269 -9.77 -1.91 7.48
C ILE A 269 -9.62 -0.40 7.41
N LYS A 270 -9.55 0.25 8.57
CA LYS A 270 -9.46 1.71 8.69
C LYS A 270 -8.52 2.18 9.80
N THR A 271 -8.39 1.39 10.85
CA THR A 271 -7.58 1.75 12.02
C THR A 271 -6.28 0.97 12.05
N ARG A 272 -5.32 1.45 12.84
CA ARG A 272 -4.06 0.74 13.07
C ARG A 272 -4.27 -0.71 13.53
N LYS A 273 -5.22 -0.94 14.45
CA LYS A 273 -5.51 -2.30 14.94
C LYS A 273 -6.03 -3.20 13.81
N ASP A 274 -6.88 -2.67 12.94
CA ASP A 274 -7.41 -3.43 11.79
C ASP A 274 -6.30 -3.80 10.80
N ARG A 275 -5.35 -2.87 10.59
CA ARG A 275 -4.16 -3.08 9.77
C ARG A 275 -3.25 -4.16 10.35
N GLU A 276 -3.04 -4.13 11.66
CA GLU A 276 -2.36 -5.23 12.35
C GLU A 276 -3.16 -6.55 12.17
N THR A 277 -4.49 -6.54 12.28
CA THR A 277 -5.32 -7.73 12.02
C THR A 277 -5.11 -8.27 10.60
N PHE A 278 -4.98 -7.40 9.59
CA PHE A 278 -4.69 -7.79 8.21
C PHE A 278 -3.40 -8.59 8.07
N GLU A 279 -2.33 -8.22 8.79
CA GLU A 279 -1.07 -8.98 8.80
C GLU A 279 -1.27 -10.46 9.15
N ARG A 280 -2.25 -10.74 10.03
CA ARG A 280 -2.64 -12.09 10.46
C ARG A 280 -3.55 -12.76 9.45
N LEU A 281 -4.58 -12.05 8.98
CA LEU A 281 -5.52 -12.56 7.96
C LEU A 281 -4.77 -13.00 6.71
N PHE A 282 -3.81 -12.19 6.26
CA PHE A 282 -3.03 -12.47 5.06
C PHE A 282 -2.15 -13.72 5.24
N GLY A 283 -1.49 -13.86 6.40
CA GLY A 283 -0.78 -15.08 6.76
C GLY A 283 -1.70 -16.31 6.78
N ILE A 284 -2.83 -16.23 7.50
CA ILE A 284 -3.82 -17.31 7.59
C ILE A 284 -4.26 -17.76 6.19
N ALA A 285 -4.61 -16.84 5.30
CA ALA A 285 -5.08 -17.15 3.97
C ALA A 285 -4.02 -17.89 3.14
N LEU A 286 -2.77 -17.42 3.17
CA LEU A 286 -1.67 -18.03 2.42
C LEU A 286 -1.28 -19.41 2.95
N TYR A 287 -1.26 -19.61 4.27
CA TYR A 287 -0.98 -20.91 4.87
C TYR A 287 -2.11 -21.92 4.63
N PHE A 288 -3.37 -21.51 4.80
CA PHE A 288 -4.53 -22.36 4.56
C PHE A 288 -4.59 -22.85 3.11
N THR A 289 -4.34 -21.94 2.16
CA THR A 289 -4.34 -22.25 0.72
C THR A 289 -3.06 -22.91 0.23
N LYS A 290 -2.03 -23.07 1.08
CA LYS A 290 -0.72 -23.62 0.74
C LYS A 290 -0.03 -22.86 -0.40
N MET A 291 -0.22 -21.54 -0.44
CA MET A 291 0.36 -20.64 -1.45
C MET A 291 1.73 -20.09 -1.05
N ILE A 292 2.19 -20.35 0.17
CA ILE A 292 3.47 -19.89 0.71
C ILE A 292 4.42 -21.06 0.96
N ASP A 293 5.64 -20.95 0.43
CA ASP A 293 6.69 -21.96 0.54
C ASP A 293 7.74 -21.59 1.59
N GLU A 294 8.41 -22.59 2.15
CA GLU A 294 9.57 -22.38 3.01
C GLU A 294 10.84 -21.96 2.22
N PRO A 295 11.67 -21.04 2.74
CA PRO A 295 11.39 -20.17 3.87
C PRO A 295 10.34 -19.09 3.56
N PHE A 296 9.31 -18.93 4.39
CA PHE A 296 8.19 -18.02 4.09
C PHE A 296 8.52 -16.53 4.25
N SER A 297 9.66 -16.17 4.87
CA SER A 297 10.17 -14.80 4.89
C SER A 297 11.64 -14.69 4.54
N ASN A 298 12.03 -13.55 3.99
CA ASN A 298 13.40 -13.28 3.55
C ASN A 298 14.33 -12.98 4.72
N PHE A 299 13.83 -12.30 5.75
CA PHE A 299 14.66 -11.79 6.86
C PHE A 299 14.29 -12.39 8.22
N GLY A 300 13.48 -13.46 8.23
CA GLY A 300 13.11 -14.19 9.45
C GLY A 300 12.05 -13.46 10.32
N ASN A 301 12.10 -13.72 11.63
CA ASN A 301 11.13 -13.20 12.60
C ASN A 301 11.47 -11.75 12.99
N ILE A 302 10.50 -10.85 12.86
CA ILE A 302 10.65 -9.41 13.13
C ILE A 302 11.09 -9.11 14.58
N VAL A 303 10.71 -9.94 15.55
CA VAL A 303 11.09 -9.77 16.96
C VAL A 303 12.61 -9.94 17.15
N LYS A 304 13.29 -10.63 16.22
CA LYS A 304 14.75 -10.80 16.22
C LYS A 304 15.49 -9.69 15.44
N TYR A 305 14.77 -8.75 14.83
CA TYR A 305 15.40 -7.64 14.12
C TYR A 305 16.14 -6.72 15.11
N PRO A 306 17.39 -6.30 14.84
CA PRO A 306 18.13 -5.38 15.70
C PRO A 306 17.41 -4.03 15.92
N GLY A 307 17.02 -3.75 17.16
CA GLY A 307 16.26 -2.56 17.50
C GLY A 307 14.77 -2.66 17.19
N ALA A 308 14.24 -3.88 17.08
CA ALA A 308 12.81 -4.12 16.87
C ALA A 308 11.95 -3.28 17.81
N PHE A 309 11.11 -2.42 17.24
CA PHE A 309 10.16 -1.54 17.94
C PHE A 309 10.81 -0.40 18.74
N GLU A 310 12.10 -0.14 18.57
CA GLU A 310 12.79 0.97 19.21
C GLU A 310 12.68 2.25 18.38
N SER A 311 12.21 3.34 19.00
CA SER A 311 12.08 4.66 18.34
C SER A 311 13.40 5.45 18.28
N GLN A 312 14.46 4.96 18.92
CA GLN A 312 15.77 5.63 18.95
C GLN A 312 16.47 5.59 17.58
N ILE A 313 16.23 4.53 16.81
CA ILE A 313 16.72 4.39 15.43
C ILE A 313 15.72 5.07 14.51
N SER A 314 15.98 6.34 14.22
CA SER A 314 15.05 7.22 13.48
C SER A 314 15.51 7.52 12.05
N THR A 315 16.72 7.10 11.68
CA THR A 315 17.28 7.34 10.34
C THR A 315 17.79 6.06 9.70
N PRO A 316 17.79 5.96 8.36
CA PRO A 316 18.34 4.81 7.64
C PRO A 316 19.79 4.50 8.02
N ASP A 317 20.63 5.52 8.21
CA ASP A 317 22.06 5.35 8.53
C ASP A 317 22.27 4.75 9.93
N GLN A 318 21.49 5.19 10.92
CA GLN A 318 21.49 4.58 12.25
C GLN A 318 21.03 3.12 12.19
N GLY A 319 20.01 2.83 11.39
CA GLY A 319 19.52 1.46 11.16
C GLY A 319 20.59 0.58 10.52
N ALA A 320 21.23 1.06 9.45
CA ALA A 320 22.32 0.36 8.78
C ALA A 320 23.47 0.04 9.74
N TYR A 321 23.85 1.03 10.56
CA TYR A 321 24.90 0.84 11.57
C TYR A 321 24.52 -0.23 12.60
N ALA A 322 23.30 -0.18 13.14
CA ALA A 322 22.82 -1.16 14.12
C ALA A 322 22.79 -2.59 13.56
N LEU A 323 22.35 -2.76 12.32
CA LEU A 323 22.35 -4.06 11.63
C LEU A 323 23.76 -4.59 11.40
N SER A 324 24.68 -3.73 10.96
CA SER A 324 26.08 -4.09 10.74
C SER A 324 26.75 -4.57 12.03
N GLN A 325 26.52 -3.89 13.16
CA GLN A 325 27.06 -4.30 14.47
C GLN A 325 26.53 -5.66 14.93
N LYS A 326 25.33 -6.06 14.48
CA LYS A 326 24.72 -7.36 14.83
C LYS A 326 24.95 -8.44 13.76
N GLY A 327 25.60 -8.12 12.64
CA GLY A 327 25.77 -9.05 11.52
C GLY A 327 24.44 -9.53 10.94
N TYR A 328 23.39 -8.71 11.01
CA TYR A 328 22.06 -9.08 10.51
C TYR A 328 21.97 -8.80 9.01
N ASP A 329 21.96 -9.85 8.20
CA ASP A 329 21.91 -9.75 6.74
C ASP A 329 20.48 -9.51 6.26
N THR A 330 20.25 -8.35 5.64
CA THR A 330 18.95 -7.98 5.06
C THR A 330 19.15 -7.01 3.90
N ALA A 331 18.30 -7.12 2.88
CA ALA A 331 18.22 -6.11 1.83
C ALA A 331 17.51 -4.84 2.28
N ILE A 332 16.63 -4.94 3.29
CA ILE A 332 15.73 -3.87 3.73
C ILE A 332 16.02 -3.49 5.17
N ILE A 333 16.18 -2.19 5.41
CA ILE A 333 16.22 -1.55 6.73
C ILE A 333 14.81 -1.08 7.06
N LYS A 334 14.32 -1.45 8.25
CA LYS A 334 13.13 -0.86 8.86
C LYS A 334 13.56 0.10 9.96
N VAL A 335 12.94 1.29 9.99
CA VAL A 335 12.96 2.18 11.17
C VAL A 335 11.55 2.32 11.74
N TRP A 336 11.45 2.46 13.06
CA TRP A 336 10.19 2.46 13.78
C TRP A 336 9.81 3.87 14.15
N ARG A 337 8.77 4.34 13.49
CA ARG A 337 8.04 5.52 13.91
C ARG A 337 6.56 5.18 13.91
N GLY A 338 5.87 5.54 14.99
CA GLY A 338 4.44 5.27 15.13
C GLY A 338 3.64 6.03 14.08
N ARG A 339 2.95 5.29 13.20
CA ARG A 339 1.72 5.75 12.53
C ARG A 339 0.51 5.54 13.42
#